data_AF-A0AAD5DAH8-F1
#
_entry.id   AF-A0AAD5DAH8-F1
#
_cell.length_a   1.000
_cell.length_b   1.000
_cell.length_c   1.000
_cell.angle_alpha   90.00
_cell.angle_beta   90.00
_cell.angle_gamma   90.00
#
_symmetry.space_group_name_H-M   'P 1'
#
loop_
_entity.id
_entity.type
_entity.pdbx_description
1 polymer ?
#
loop_
_entity_poly.entity_id
_entity_poly.type
_entity_poly.pdbx_seq_one_letter_code
_entity_poly.pdbx_strand_id
1 'polypeptide(L)'
;RISHRTHHQNHGHVENDESWHPLSEKIYRNLDNGTRTLRFTLPFPMLAYPFYLWSRSPGKKGSHFNPDSDLFLPNERKDIITSTVCWTAMAALLVGLSFTMGPLQVLKLYGIPYWGFVIWLDLVTYLHHHGHEDKLPWYRGKEWSYLRGGLTTLDRDYGLINNIHHDIGTHVVHHLFPQIPHYHLIEATEAAKPVFGKYYREPKKSGPFPFHLLGVLISSLKKDHYVSDEGEIVYYQTDPKMTAN
;
A
#
# COMPACT_ATOMS: atom_id res chain seq x y z
N ARG A 1 -1.32 -3.05 -12.45
CA ARG A 1 -1.10 -1.84 -13.31
C ARG A 1 -2.35 -0.99 -13.43
N ILE A 2 -3.45 -1.49 -14.02
CA ILE A 2 -4.64 -0.67 -14.32
C ILE A 2 -5.27 -0.11 -13.04
N SER A 3 -5.71 -0.95 -12.09
CA SER A 3 -6.25 -0.46 -10.81
C SER A 3 -5.21 0.28 -9.96
N HIS A 4 -3.94 -0.11 -10.06
CA HIS A 4 -2.84 0.54 -9.35
C HIS A 4 -2.62 2.00 -9.79
N ARG A 5 -3.01 2.35 -11.03
CA ARG A 5 -2.99 3.73 -11.52
C ARG A 5 -3.78 4.66 -10.59
N THR A 6 -4.92 4.20 -10.06
CA THR A 6 -5.78 5.01 -9.20
C THR A 6 -5.05 5.43 -7.93
N HIS A 7 -4.23 4.56 -7.34
CA HIS A 7 -3.37 4.89 -6.20
C HIS A 7 -2.33 5.97 -6.57
N HIS A 8 -1.61 5.80 -7.68
CA HIS A 8 -0.65 6.80 -8.15
C HIS A 8 -1.29 8.16 -8.47
N GLN A 9 -2.50 8.15 -9.02
CA GLN A 9 -3.22 9.39 -9.37
C GLN A 9 -3.78 10.13 -8.16
N ASN A 10 -3.98 9.44 -7.03
CA ASN A 10 -4.72 9.98 -5.88
C ASN A 10 -3.98 9.86 -4.54
N HIS A 11 -2.68 9.56 -4.54
CA HIS A 11 -1.85 9.48 -3.33
C HIS A 11 -2.13 10.67 -2.38
N GLY A 12 -2.27 10.38 -1.07
CA GLY A 12 -2.52 11.41 -0.06
C GLY A 12 -3.92 12.05 -0.11
N HIS A 13 -4.83 11.57 -0.97
CA HIS A 13 -6.25 11.94 -0.96
C HIS A 13 -7.05 10.99 -0.08
N VAL A 14 -7.86 11.49 0.86
CA VAL A 14 -8.61 10.65 1.80
C VAL A 14 -9.61 9.71 1.09
N GLU A 15 -10.40 10.26 0.16
CA GLU A 15 -11.47 9.49 -0.51
C GLU A 15 -11.02 8.72 -1.76
N ASN A 16 -10.16 9.32 -2.59
CA ASN A 16 -9.86 8.81 -3.93
C ASN A 16 -8.64 7.87 -3.98
N ASP A 17 -7.76 7.87 -2.98
CA ASP A 17 -6.66 6.91 -2.89
C ASP A 17 -7.19 5.49 -2.61
N GLU A 18 -6.54 4.46 -3.14
CA GLU A 18 -7.01 3.07 -3.09
C GLU A 18 -6.30 2.19 -2.07
N SER A 19 -5.01 2.42 -1.83
CA SER A 19 -4.19 1.49 -1.05
C SER A 19 -3.74 2.17 0.23
N TRP A 20 -3.95 1.50 1.36
CA TRP A 20 -3.59 1.96 2.71
C TRP A 20 -4.09 3.36 3.12
N HIS A 21 -5.04 3.96 2.39
CA HIS A 21 -5.61 5.27 2.72
C HIS A 21 -6.34 5.28 4.08
N PRO A 22 -6.45 6.43 4.78
CA PRO A 22 -7.07 6.51 6.09
C PRO A 22 -8.57 6.22 6.01
N LEU A 23 -9.10 5.59 7.05
CA LEU A 23 -10.53 5.50 7.25
C LEU A 23 -11.02 6.79 7.92
N SER A 24 -12.16 7.29 7.46
CA SER A 24 -12.92 8.29 8.22
C SER A 24 -13.33 7.70 9.57
N GLU A 25 -13.46 8.54 10.60
CA GLU A 25 -13.85 8.08 11.93
C GLU A 25 -15.15 7.27 11.88
N LYS A 26 -16.17 7.76 11.18
CA LYS A 26 -17.43 7.04 10.99
C LYS A 26 -17.23 5.63 10.42
N ILE A 27 -16.39 5.45 9.41
CA ILE A 27 -16.14 4.11 8.84
C ILE A 27 -15.40 3.24 9.85
N TYR A 28 -14.34 3.77 10.46
CA TYR A 28 -13.52 3.07 11.44
C TYR A 28 -14.33 2.55 12.64
N ARG A 29 -15.22 3.38 13.19
CA ARG A 29 -16.07 3.03 14.34
C ARG A 29 -17.07 1.92 14.01
N ASN A 30 -17.51 1.84 12.75
CA ASN A 30 -18.47 0.84 12.27
C ASN A 30 -17.83 -0.43 11.70
N LEU A 31 -16.49 -0.58 11.74
CA LEU A 31 -15.84 -1.82 11.34
C LEU A 31 -16.25 -2.98 12.25
N ASP A 32 -16.50 -4.14 11.64
CA ASP A 32 -16.60 -5.40 12.37
C ASP A 32 -15.22 -5.80 12.95
N ASN A 33 -15.26 -6.68 13.96
CA ASN A 33 -14.04 -7.10 14.66
C ASN A 33 -13.03 -7.83 13.75
N GLY A 34 -13.50 -8.56 12.75
CA GLY A 34 -12.65 -9.29 11.81
C GLY A 34 -11.88 -8.32 10.92
N THR A 35 -12.57 -7.39 10.27
CA THR A 35 -11.94 -6.34 9.45
C THR A 35 -11.01 -5.46 10.27
N ARG A 36 -11.40 -5.10 11.50
CA ARG A 36 -10.55 -4.33 12.41
C ARG A 36 -9.26 -5.07 12.75
N THR A 37 -9.36 -6.37 13.08
CA THR A 37 -8.18 -7.22 13.37
C THR A 37 -7.30 -7.35 12.14
N LEU A 38 -7.89 -7.63 10.97
CA LEU A 38 -7.18 -7.74 9.70
C LEU A 38 -6.40 -6.47 9.36
N ARG A 39 -6.94 -5.29 9.69
CA ARG A 39 -6.36 -4.00 9.29
C ARG A 39 -5.36 -3.40 10.28
N PHE A 40 -5.48 -3.69 11.58
CA PHE A 40 -4.69 -3.00 12.60
C PHE A 40 -3.87 -3.92 13.54
N THR A 41 -4.12 -5.23 13.55
CA THR A 41 -3.46 -6.14 14.49
C THR A 41 -2.43 -7.02 13.80
N LEU A 42 -1.13 -6.82 14.07
CA LEU A 42 -0.09 -7.67 13.49
C LEU A 42 -0.28 -9.15 13.86
N PRO A 43 -0.01 -10.08 12.91
CA PRO A 43 0.59 -9.87 11.58
C PRO A 43 -0.45 -9.64 10.46
N PHE A 44 -1.74 -9.63 10.78
CA PHE A 44 -2.82 -9.72 9.78
C PHE A 44 -2.83 -8.62 8.69
N PRO A 45 -2.46 -7.34 8.99
CA PRO A 45 -2.36 -6.29 7.98
C PRO A 45 -1.41 -6.65 6.83
N MET A 46 -0.38 -7.45 7.11
CA MET A 46 0.60 -7.90 6.12
C MET A 46 0.10 -9.09 5.28
N LEU A 47 -1.12 -9.53 5.51
CA LEU A 47 -1.78 -10.60 4.75
C LEU A 47 -3.02 -10.07 4.02
N ALA A 48 -3.25 -8.76 4.04
CA ALA A 48 -4.50 -8.14 3.62
C ALA A 48 -4.62 -8.02 2.10
N TYR A 49 -3.51 -7.94 1.36
CA TYR A 49 -3.51 -7.69 -0.08
C TYR A 49 -4.44 -8.61 -0.90
N PRO A 50 -4.46 -9.95 -0.74
CA PRO A 50 -5.36 -10.81 -1.51
C PRO A 50 -6.85 -10.51 -1.25
N PHE A 51 -7.20 -10.17 0.00
CA PHE A 51 -8.56 -9.79 0.38
C PHE A 51 -8.94 -8.42 -0.18
N TYR A 52 -7.99 -7.48 -0.16
CA TYR A 52 -8.13 -6.18 -0.80
C TYR A 52 -8.42 -6.32 -2.30
N LEU A 53 -7.75 -7.23 -3.00
CA LEU A 53 -8.06 -7.47 -4.43
C LEU A 53 -9.50 -7.94 -4.66
N TRP A 54 -10.06 -8.71 -3.72
CA TRP A 54 -11.41 -9.25 -3.85
C TRP A 54 -12.50 -8.23 -3.54
N SER A 55 -12.31 -7.39 -2.51
CA SER A 55 -13.38 -6.56 -1.93
C SER A 55 -13.02 -5.08 -1.70
N ARG A 56 -11.82 -4.65 -2.08
CA ARG A 56 -11.24 -3.31 -1.83
C ARG A 56 -11.22 -2.96 -0.34
N SER A 57 -10.73 -1.75 -0.04
CA SER A 57 -10.69 -1.23 1.33
C SER A 57 -12.10 -0.89 1.86
N PRO A 58 -12.34 -1.02 3.18
CA PRO A 58 -13.58 -0.57 3.82
C PRO A 58 -13.99 0.84 3.39
N GLY A 59 -15.26 1.00 3.00
CA GLY A 59 -15.80 2.24 2.44
C GLY A 59 -15.80 2.28 0.90
N LYS A 60 -15.08 1.38 0.23
CA LYS A 60 -15.09 1.22 -1.23
C LYS A 60 -15.86 -0.05 -1.62
N LYS A 61 -16.33 -0.11 -2.87
CA LYS A 61 -17.11 -1.23 -3.41
C LYS A 61 -16.48 -1.76 -4.68
N GLY A 62 -16.71 -3.03 -5.01
CA GLY A 62 -16.19 -3.64 -6.23
C GLY A 62 -14.97 -4.51 -5.98
N SER A 63 -14.36 -4.95 -7.08
CA SER A 63 -13.34 -6.00 -7.07
C SER A 63 -12.34 -5.76 -8.18
N HIS A 64 -11.07 -6.07 -7.93
CA HIS A 64 -10.03 -6.00 -8.96
C HIS A 64 -10.19 -7.07 -10.05
N PHE A 65 -11.04 -8.07 -9.83
CA PHE A 65 -11.34 -9.13 -10.79
C PHE A 65 -12.65 -8.90 -11.54
N ASN A 66 -13.47 -7.93 -11.13
CA ASN A 66 -14.72 -7.61 -11.79
C ASN A 66 -14.50 -6.52 -12.86
N PRO A 67 -14.67 -6.84 -14.16
CA PRO A 67 -14.44 -5.89 -15.24
C PRO A 67 -15.42 -4.71 -15.24
N ASP A 68 -16.54 -4.82 -14.53
CA ASP A 68 -17.55 -3.77 -14.40
C ASP A 68 -17.38 -2.98 -13.07
N SER A 69 -16.25 -3.15 -12.36
CA SER A 69 -15.91 -2.30 -11.20
C SER A 69 -15.59 -0.88 -11.64
N ASP A 70 -16.00 0.09 -10.82
CA ASP A 70 -15.62 1.52 -10.88
C ASP A 70 -14.11 1.82 -10.81
N LEU A 71 -13.28 0.80 -10.57
CA LEU A 71 -11.83 0.87 -10.69
C LEU A 71 -11.35 1.02 -12.14
N PHE A 72 -12.19 0.65 -13.11
CA PHE A 72 -11.80 0.46 -14.50
C PHE A 72 -12.62 1.33 -15.44
N LEU A 73 -11.97 1.82 -16.49
CA LEU A 73 -12.66 2.50 -17.58
C LEU A 73 -13.32 1.45 -18.51
N PRO A 74 -14.43 1.79 -19.21
CA PRO A 74 -15.12 0.84 -20.08
C PRO A 74 -14.23 0.21 -21.18
N ASN A 75 -13.22 0.95 -21.66
CA ASN A 75 -12.28 0.45 -22.67
C ASN A 75 -11.23 -0.52 -22.11
N GLU A 76 -11.04 -0.59 -20.79
CA GLU A 76 -10.09 -1.49 -20.11
C GLU A 76 -10.71 -2.86 -19.80
N ARG A 77 -12.04 -3.00 -20.01
CA ARG A 77 -12.83 -4.19 -19.66
C ARG A 77 -12.23 -5.51 -20.15
N LYS A 78 -11.72 -5.53 -21.39
CA LYS A 78 -11.12 -6.73 -21.99
C LYS A 78 -9.83 -7.13 -21.27
N ASP A 79 -9.00 -6.17 -20.88
CA ASP A 79 -7.75 -6.43 -20.17
C ASP A 79 -8.02 -7.05 -18.80
N ILE A 80 -9.09 -6.61 -18.12
CA ILE A 80 -9.50 -7.17 -16.82
C ILE A 80 -10.00 -8.60 -16.97
N ILE A 81 -10.83 -8.88 -17.98
CA ILE A 81 -11.28 -10.25 -18.28
C ILE A 81 -10.08 -11.16 -18.56
N THR A 82 -9.15 -10.73 -19.41
CA THR A 82 -7.94 -11.49 -19.72
C THR A 82 -7.11 -11.76 -18.47
N SER A 83 -6.87 -10.74 -17.64
CA SER A 83 -6.13 -10.89 -16.38
C SER A 83 -6.81 -11.87 -15.43
N THR A 84 -8.13 -11.78 -15.25
CA THR A 84 -8.91 -12.68 -14.38
C THR A 84 -8.89 -14.12 -14.89
N VAL A 85 -9.00 -14.33 -16.22
CA VAL A 85 -8.88 -15.66 -16.83
C VAL A 85 -7.48 -16.25 -16.62
N CYS A 86 -6.41 -15.48 -16.84
CA CYS A 86 -5.04 -15.94 -16.61
C CYS A 86 -4.80 -16.31 -15.14
N TRP A 87 -5.28 -15.50 -14.20
CA TRP A 87 -5.18 -15.80 -12.77
C TRP A 87 -5.95 -17.06 -12.38
N THR A 88 -7.17 -17.22 -12.90
CA THR A 88 -8.01 -18.40 -12.64
C THR A 88 -7.36 -19.67 -13.21
N ALA A 89 -6.81 -19.58 -14.42
CA ALA A 89 -6.08 -20.68 -15.06
C ALA A 89 -4.85 -21.08 -14.25
N MET A 90 -4.08 -20.10 -13.73
CA MET A 90 -2.93 -20.38 -12.88
C MET A 90 -3.35 -21.08 -11.57
N ALA A 91 -4.43 -20.62 -10.92
CA ALA A 91 -4.95 -21.26 -9.73
C ALA A 91 -5.40 -22.70 -10.00
N ALA A 92 -6.11 -22.94 -11.10
CA ALA A 92 -6.53 -24.28 -11.52
C ALA A 92 -5.33 -25.19 -11.83
N LEU A 93 -4.27 -24.66 -12.46
CA LEU A 93 -3.02 -25.39 -12.70
C LEU A 93 -2.36 -25.81 -11.38
N LEU A 94 -2.26 -24.91 -10.39
CA LEU A 94 -1.69 -25.24 -9.09
C LEU A 94 -2.51 -26.29 -8.33
N VAL A 95 -3.83 -26.22 -8.43
CA VAL A 95 -4.72 -27.28 -7.89
C VAL A 95 -4.48 -28.60 -8.61
N GLY A 96 -4.38 -28.61 -9.94
CA GLY A 96 -4.03 -29.81 -10.72
C GLY A 96 -2.68 -30.42 -10.31
N LEU A 97 -1.64 -29.58 -10.17
CA LEU A 97 -0.32 -30.00 -9.70
C LEU A 97 -0.36 -30.57 -8.27
N SER A 98 -1.26 -30.07 -7.42
CA SER A 98 -1.40 -30.59 -6.06
C SER A 98 -1.80 -32.07 -6.03
N PHE A 99 -2.53 -32.54 -7.06
CA PHE A 99 -2.89 -33.96 -7.20
C PHE A 99 -1.76 -34.82 -7.78
N THR A 100 -0.79 -34.24 -8.49
CA THR A 100 0.29 -35.00 -9.14
C THR A 100 1.57 -35.06 -8.30
N MET A 101 1.98 -33.94 -7.69
CA MET A 101 3.19 -33.86 -6.84
C MET A 101 2.89 -33.76 -5.34
N GLY A 102 1.60 -33.73 -4.98
CA GLY A 102 1.14 -33.62 -3.59
C GLY A 102 0.96 -32.16 -3.15
N PRO A 103 -0.07 -31.87 -2.33
CA PRO A 103 -0.41 -30.50 -1.92
C PRO A 103 0.70 -29.84 -1.09
N LEU A 104 1.45 -30.61 -0.29
CA LEU A 104 2.57 -30.08 0.49
C LEU A 104 3.72 -29.58 -0.39
N GLN A 105 3.97 -30.22 -1.53
CA GLN A 105 5.03 -29.80 -2.44
C GLN A 105 4.66 -28.48 -3.14
N VAL A 106 3.41 -28.37 -3.60
CA VAL A 106 2.88 -27.11 -4.17
C VAL A 106 2.88 -25.99 -3.13
N LEU A 107 2.48 -26.28 -1.88
CA LEU A 107 2.52 -25.30 -0.80
C LEU A 107 3.95 -24.78 -0.57
N LYS A 108 4.97 -25.65 -0.56
CA LYS A 108 6.37 -25.23 -0.37
C LYS A 108 6.91 -24.40 -1.52
N LEU A 109 6.59 -24.76 -2.76
CA LEU A 109 7.14 -24.13 -3.96
C LEU A 109 6.42 -22.85 -4.37
N TYR A 110 5.10 -22.76 -4.15
CA TYR A 110 4.28 -21.64 -4.60
C TYR A 110 3.59 -20.91 -3.45
N GLY A 111 3.01 -21.65 -2.50
CA GLY A 111 2.24 -21.05 -1.41
C GLY A 111 3.09 -20.22 -0.44
N ILE A 112 4.16 -20.81 0.11
CA ILE A 112 5.05 -20.13 1.06
C ILE A 112 5.74 -18.92 0.41
N PRO A 113 6.36 -19.03 -0.80
CA PRO A 113 6.95 -17.87 -1.46
C PRO A 113 5.92 -16.77 -1.80
N TYR A 114 4.72 -17.14 -2.23
CA TYR A 114 3.64 -16.18 -2.49
C TYR A 114 3.27 -15.37 -1.23
N TRP A 115 3.10 -16.04 -0.09
CA TRP A 115 2.80 -15.33 1.16
C TRP A 115 3.98 -14.48 1.65
N GLY A 116 5.22 -14.93 1.43
CA GLY A 116 6.41 -14.10 1.66
C GLY A 116 6.39 -12.81 0.82
N PHE A 117 6.02 -12.93 -0.47
CA PHE A 117 5.83 -11.78 -1.35
C PHE A 117 4.69 -10.87 -0.88
N VAL A 118 3.54 -11.41 -0.50
CA VAL A 118 2.40 -10.62 0.01
C VAL A 118 2.78 -9.83 1.26
N ILE A 119 3.42 -10.47 2.24
CA ILE A 119 3.89 -9.83 3.47
C ILE A 119 4.86 -8.69 3.15
N TRP A 120 5.81 -8.95 2.24
CA TRP A 120 6.78 -7.93 1.84
C TRP A 120 6.10 -6.76 1.11
N LEU A 121 5.19 -7.05 0.17
CA LEU A 121 4.45 -6.05 -0.60
C LEU A 121 3.62 -5.14 0.30
N ASP A 122 2.85 -5.70 1.22
CA ASP A 122 2.03 -4.91 2.16
C ASP A 122 2.92 -4.09 3.10
N LEU A 123 4.02 -4.65 3.58
CA LEU A 123 4.99 -3.94 4.43
C LEU A 123 5.57 -2.71 3.73
N VAL A 124 6.12 -2.87 2.52
CA VAL A 124 6.76 -1.76 1.79
C VAL A 124 5.74 -0.71 1.40
N THR A 125 4.58 -1.13 0.88
CA THR A 125 3.51 -0.20 0.50
C THR A 125 3.00 0.58 1.71
N TYR A 126 2.84 -0.05 2.87
CA TYR A 126 2.45 0.68 4.08
C TYR A 126 3.50 1.72 4.48
N LEU A 127 4.77 1.32 4.61
CA LEU A 127 5.86 2.17 5.11
C LEU A 127 6.16 3.37 4.21
N HIS A 128 5.87 3.25 2.92
CA HIS A 128 5.99 4.33 1.95
C HIS A 128 4.91 5.41 2.08
N HIS A 129 3.81 5.12 2.79
CA HIS A 129 2.70 6.05 2.98
C HIS A 129 2.42 6.37 4.46
N HIS A 130 3.12 5.71 5.39
CA HIS A 130 2.85 5.77 6.83
C HIS A 130 4.14 5.70 7.66
N GLY A 131 4.01 6.01 8.96
CA GLY A 131 5.07 5.80 9.94
C GLY A 131 6.19 6.83 9.89
N HIS A 132 5.90 8.09 9.58
CA HIS A 132 6.83 9.18 9.85
C HIS A 132 6.70 9.64 11.31
N GLU A 133 7.77 10.22 11.88
CA GLU A 133 7.75 10.72 13.27
C GLU A 133 6.73 11.87 13.42
N ASP A 134 6.73 12.79 12.46
CA ASP A 134 5.68 13.80 12.30
C ASP A 134 4.46 13.20 11.58
N LYS A 135 3.26 13.52 12.06
CA LYS A 135 2.02 13.18 11.36
C LYS A 135 1.97 13.90 10.01
N LEU A 136 1.79 13.12 8.95
CA LEU A 136 1.63 13.66 7.60
C LEU A 136 0.17 14.00 7.33
N PRO A 137 -0.10 15.11 6.64
CA PRO A 137 -1.45 15.48 6.27
C PRO A 137 -2.01 14.56 5.19
N TRP A 138 -3.30 14.30 5.30
CA TRP A 138 -4.14 13.80 4.23
C TRP A 138 -5.09 14.89 3.80
N TYR A 139 -5.37 14.96 2.50
CA TYR A 139 -6.12 16.06 1.92
C TYR A 139 -7.46 15.61 1.35
N ARG A 140 -8.41 16.55 1.31
CA ARG A 140 -9.72 16.43 0.64
C ARG A 140 -9.97 17.63 -0.26
N GLY A 141 -10.89 17.46 -1.19
CA GLY A 141 -11.47 18.57 -1.96
C GLY A 141 -10.40 19.46 -2.60
N LYS A 142 -10.47 20.77 -2.34
CA LYS A 142 -9.59 21.76 -2.97
C LYS A 142 -8.19 21.82 -2.35
N GLU A 143 -8.01 21.28 -1.15
CA GLU A 143 -6.70 21.22 -0.49
C GLU A 143 -5.80 20.11 -1.04
N TRP A 144 -6.38 19.15 -1.77
CA TRP A 144 -5.60 18.14 -2.45
C TRP A 144 -5.09 18.65 -3.80
N SER A 145 -3.82 18.38 -4.07
CA SER A 145 -3.24 18.42 -5.41
C SER A 145 -2.27 17.25 -5.56
N TYR A 146 -2.01 16.86 -6.81
CA TYR A 146 -1.07 15.78 -7.11
C TYR A 146 0.29 15.99 -6.41
N LEU A 147 0.86 17.19 -6.51
CA LEU A 147 2.14 17.49 -5.86
C LEU A 147 2.06 17.41 -4.32
N ARG A 148 1.00 17.95 -3.71
CA ARG A 148 0.83 17.91 -2.24
C ARG A 148 0.70 16.48 -1.75
N GLY A 149 -0.06 15.65 -2.45
CA GLY A 149 -0.20 14.23 -2.12
C GLY A 149 1.09 13.42 -2.32
N GLY A 150 1.82 13.66 -3.40
CA GLY A 150 3.10 12.96 -3.64
C GLY A 150 4.16 13.29 -2.58
N LEU A 151 4.20 14.55 -2.11
CA LEU A 151 5.12 15.00 -1.04
C LEU A 151 4.76 14.52 0.37
N THR A 152 3.64 13.79 0.54
CA THR A 152 3.31 13.07 1.79
C THR A 152 3.65 11.60 1.74
N THR A 153 4.14 11.10 0.61
CA THR A 153 4.81 9.79 0.58
C THR A 153 6.20 9.88 1.23
N LEU A 154 6.78 8.72 1.54
CA LEU A 154 8.00 8.61 2.32
C LEU A 154 9.01 7.73 1.61
N ASP A 155 10.20 8.27 1.44
CA ASP A 155 11.35 7.46 1.08
C ASP A 155 11.75 6.56 2.25
N ARG A 156 12.21 5.35 1.93
CA ARG A 156 12.63 4.34 2.90
C ARG A 156 13.91 3.65 2.43
N ASP A 157 14.90 3.59 3.30
CA ASP A 157 16.13 2.84 3.04
C ASP A 157 15.98 1.40 3.57
N TYR A 158 16.02 0.42 2.67
CA TYR A 158 15.92 -1.00 2.99
C TYR A 158 17.27 -1.74 3.03
N GLY A 159 18.39 -1.01 3.01
CA GLY A 159 19.73 -1.60 3.04
C GLY A 159 20.03 -2.40 1.78
N LEU A 160 20.51 -3.64 1.94
CA LEU A 160 20.85 -4.51 0.80
C LEU A 160 19.65 -4.84 -0.10
N ILE A 161 18.42 -4.69 0.42
CA ILE A 161 17.20 -5.02 -0.32
C ILE A 161 16.86 -3.94 -1.36
N ASN A 162 17.40 -2.71 -1.25
CA ASN A 162 17.19 -1.61 -2.22
C ASN A 162 17.36 -2.06 -3.68
N ASN A 163 18.45 -2.75 -3.99
CA ASN A 163 18.69 -3.21 -5.35
C ASN A 163 17.72 -4.34 -5.78
N ILE A 164 17.25 -5.15 -4.84
CA ILE A 164 16.37 -6.30 -5.11
C ILE A 164 14.97 -5.83 -5.51
N HIS A 165 14.46 -4.78 -4.85
CA HIS A 165 13.17 -4.17 -5.19
C HIS A 165 13.31 -2.90 -6.03
N HIS A 166 14.36 -2.83 -6.85
CA HIS A 166 14.51 -1.81 -7.88
C HIS A 166 14.47 -0.37 -7.35
N ASP A 167 15.08 -0.14 -6.19
CA ASP A 167 15.19 1.17 -5.55
C ASP A 167 13.85 1.87 -5.30
N ILE A 168 12.76 1.09 -5.18
CA ILE A 168 11.41 1.61 -4.90
C ILE A 168 11.34 2.44 -3.61
N GLY A 169 12.33 2.30 -2.73
CA GLY A 169 12.52 3.13 -1.55
C GLY A 169 12.64 4.63 -1.83
N THR A 170 12.96 5.06 -3.04
CA THR A 170 12.85 6.47 -3.49
C THR A 170 11.42 6.80 -3.92
N HIS A 171 10.49 6.57 -3.01
CA HIS A 171 9.07 6.47 -3.32
C HIS A 171 8.42 7.82 -3.67
N VAL A 172 8.96 8.93 -3.16
CA VAL A 172 8.47 10.29 -3.48
C VAL A 172 8.59 10.58 -4.97
N VAL A 173 9.76 10.33 -5.56
CA VAL A 173 9.98 10.51 -6.99
C VAL A 173 9.21 9.48 -7.80
N HIS A 174 9.18 8.22 -7.35
CA HIS A 174 8.37 7.18 -8.00
C HIS A 174 6.89 7.57 -8.11
N HIS A 175 6.33 8.21 -7.09
CA HIS A 175 4.96 8.68 -7.11
C HIS A 175 4.76 9.95 -7.94
N LEU A 176 5.65 10.94 -7.81
CA LEU A 176 5.52 12.20 -8.55
C LEU A 176 5.80 12.03 -10.06
N PHE A 177 6.68 11.09 -10.42
CA PHE A 177 7.16 10.90 -11.77
C PHE A 177 7.23 9.40 -12.14
N PRO A 178 6.10 8.68 -12.17
CA PRO A 178 6.05 7.23 -12.40
C PRO A 178 6.55 6.80 -13.80
N GLN A 179 6.81 7.76 -14.70
CA GLN A 179 7.40 7.53 -16.01
C GLN A 179 8.94 7.40 -15.95
N ILE A 180 9.58 7.87 -14.88
CA ILE A 180 11.02 7.68 -14.67
C ILE A 180 11.24 6.20 -14.39
N PRO A 181 12.09 5.52 -15.18
CA PRO A 181 12.35 4.11 -14.96
C PRO A 181 13.13 3.90 -13.67
N HIS A 182 12.93 2.73 -13.04
CA HIS A 182 13.46 2.45 -11.71
C HIS A 182 14.99 2.66 -11.58
N TYR A 183 15.74 2.38 -12.64
CA TYR A 183 17.21 2.51 -12.68
C TYR A 183 17.72 3.96 -12.72
N HIS A 184 16.84 4.96 -12.84
CA HIS A 184 17.16 6.38 -12.71
C HIS A 184 16.54 7.03 -11.45
N LEU A 185 15.83 6.26 -10.60
CA LEU A 185 15.11 6.87 -9.48
C LEU A 185 16.04 7.48 -8.41
N ILE A 186 17.20 6.87 -8.16
CA ILE A 186 18.20 7.42 -7.23
C ILE A 186 18.71 8.77 -7.75
N GLU A 187 19.13 8.82 -9.02
CA GLU A 187 19.62 10.03 -9.68
C GLU A 187 18.56 11.14 -9.68
N ALA A 188 17.31 10.79 -10.04
CA ALA A 188 16.19 11.72 -10.04
C ALA A 188 15.85 12.24 -8.63
N THR A 189 15.94 11.38 -7.61
CA THR A 189 15.75 11.77 -6.21
C THR A 189 16.78 12.78 -5.77
N GLU A 190 18.07 12.52 -5.98
CA GLU A 190 19.13 13.45 -5.62
C GLU A 190 18.98 14.80 -6.35
N ALA A 191 18.56 14.79 -7.62
CA ALA A 191 18.29 16.02 -8.37
C ALA A 191 17.05 16.78 -7.87
N ALA A 192 16.03 16.09 -7.35
CA ALA A 192 14.78 16.68 -6.90
C ALA A 192 14.83 17.21 -5.46
N LYS A 193 15.70 16.66 -4.60
CA LYS A 193 15.86 17.07 -3.19
C LYS A 193 15.95 18.60 -2.99
N PRO A 194 16.80 19.35 -3.72
CA PRO A 194 16.89 20.80 -3.55
C PRO A 194 15.61 21.54 -3.92
N VAL A 195 14.85 21.02 -4.88
CA VAL A 195 13.58 21.60 -5.34
C VAL A 195 12.47 21.37 -4.33
N PHE A 196 12.41 20.17 -3.75
CA PHE A 196 11.45 19.84 -2.68
C PHE A 196 11.74 20.60 -1.38
N GLY A 197 13.03 20.87 -1.10
CA GLY A 197 13.47 21.66 0.04
C GLY A 197 12.93 21.09 1.35
N LYS A 198 12.28 21.95 2.16
CA LYS A 198 11.73 21.57 3.47
C LYS A 198 10.63 20.49 3.44
N TYR A 199 10.09 20.17 2.28
CA TYR A 199 9.04 19.14 2.13
C TYR A 199 9.63 17.74 1.92
N TYR A 200 10.91 17.64 1.57
CA TYR A 200 11.59 16.36 1.49
C TYR A 200 12.05 15.90 2.87
N ARG A 201 11.90 14.59 3.14
CA ARG A 201 12.24 13.96 4.41
C ARG A 201 13.26 12.89 4.15
N GLU A 202 14.50 13.13 4.58
CA GLU A 202 15.58 12.15 4.40
C GLU A 202 15.26 10.85 5.15
N PRO A 203 15.34 9.69 4.48
CA PRO A 203 15.12 8.41 5.13
C PRO A 203 16.22 8.11 6.15
N LYS A 204 15.84 7.55 7.29
CA LYS A 204 16.81 6.97 8.21
C LYS A 204 17.53 5.81 7.52
N LYS A 205 18.86 5.87 7.48
CA LYS A 205 19.68 4.84 6.84
C LYS A 205 19.58 3.50 7.57
N SER A 206 19.45 2.45 6.79
CA SER A 206 19.50 1.07 7.27
C SER A 206 20.94 0.57 7.33
N GLY A 207 21.19 -0.42 8.19
CA GLY A 207 22.35 -1.29 8.03
C GLY A 207 22.14 -2.24 6.85
N PRO A 208 22.76 -3.44 6.85
CA PRO A 208 22.49 -4.44 5.82
C PRO A 208 21.01 -4.82 5.71
N PHE A 209 20.29 -4.82 6.85
CA PHE A 209 18.87 -5.14 6.95
C PHE A 209 18.10 -4.02 7.67
N PRO A 210 16.84 -3.75 7.27
CA PRO A 210 16.09 -2.60 7.76
C PRO A 210 15.26 -2.88 9.02
N PHE A 211 15.84 -3.50 10.05
CA PHE A 211 15.10 -3.90 11.25
C PHE A 211 14.40 -2.74 11.98
N HIS A 212 14.91 -1.51 11.84
CA HIS A 212 14.29 -0.33 12.42
C HIS A 212 12.89 -0.05 11.85
N LEU A 213 12.61 -0.45 10.61
CA LEU A 213 11.32 -0.25 9.96
C LEU A 213 10.21 -1.11 10.59
N LEU A 214 10.55 -2.22 11.26
CA LEU A 214 9.58 -2.99 12.04
C LEU A 214 9.05 -2.17 13.22
N GLY A 215 9.92 -1.44 13.91
CA GLY A 215 9.52 -0.53 14.99
C GLY A 215 8.65 0.62 14.49
N VAL A 216 8.95 1.14 13.30
CA VAL A 216 8.14 2.14 12.60
C VAL A 216 6.74 1.62 12.28
N LEU A 217 6.65 0.44 11.66
CA LEU A 217 5.37 -0.22 11.35
C LEU A 217 4.53 -0.41 12.61
N ILE A 218 5.09 -1.02 13.66
CA ILE A 218 4.40 -1.29 14.92
C ILE A 218 3.89 0.01 15.54
N SER A 219 4.73 1.04 15.58
CA SER A 219 4.37 2.33 16.17
C SER A 219 3.29 3.04 15.39
N SER A 220 3.33 2.98 14.06
CA SER A 220 2.35 3.59 13.16
C SER A 220 1.00 2.88 13.30
N LEU A 221 0.95 1.54 13.22
CA LEU A 221 -0.29 0.78 13.39
C LEU A 221 -0.97 1.01 14.75
N LYS A 222 -0.18 1.23 15.82
CA LYS A 222 -0.70 1.57 17.16
C LYS A 222 -1.23 3.00 17.29
N LYS A 223 -0.88 3.91 16.37
CA LYS A 223 -1.18 5.34 16.49
C LYS A 223 -2.08 5.87 15.38
N ASP A 224 -2.10 5.22 14.22
CA ASP A 224 -2.72 5.68 12.98
C ASP A 224 -3.98 4.88 12.66
N HIS A 225 -5.08 5.18 13.36
CA HIS A 225 -6.30 4.38 13.26
C HIS A 225 -7.33 4.98 12.29
N TYR A 226 -7.58 6.29 12.38
CA TYR A 226 -8.59 6.98 11.57
C TYR A 226 -8.25 8.46 11.39
N VAL A 227 -8.99 9.15 10.53
CA VAL A 227 -8.96 10.61 10.40
C VAL A 227 -10.34 11.20 10.68
N SER A 228 -10.38 12.45 11.15
CA SER A 228 -11.62 13.21 11.39
C SER A 228 -12.55 13.16 10.17
N ASP A 229 -13.85 12.96 10.39
CA ASP A 229 -14.86 13.05 9.33
C ASP A 229 -14.97 14.49 8.75
N GLU A 230 -14.54 15.49 9.51
CA GLU A 230 -14.57 16.91 9.14
C GLU A 230 -13.17 17.46 8.81
N GLY A 231 -13.12 18.54 8.03
CA GLY A 231 -11.91 19.27 7.64
C GLY A 231 -11.33 18.86 6.29
N GLU A 232 -10.66 19.78 5.61
CA GLU A 232 -10.04 19.53 4.28
C GLU A 232 -8.57 19.05 4.37
N ILE A 233 -7.89 19.35 5.49
CA ILE A 233 -6.56 18.85 5.82
C ILE A 233 -6.69 18.11 7.15
N VAL A 234 -6.44 16.80 7.14
CA VAL A 234 -6.63 15.94 8.31
C VAL A 234 -5.38 15.12 8.60
N TYR A 235 -5.26 14.68 9.84
CA TYR A 235 -4.15 13.90 10.33
C TYR A 235 -4.68 12.66 11.04
N TYR A 236 -3.89 11.59 11.01
CA TYR A 236 -4.22 10.37 11.74
C TYR A 236 -4.39 10.62 13.24
N GLN A 237 -5.43 10.03 13.78
CA GLN A 237 -5.77 10.02 15.19
C GLN A 237 -5.66 8.61 15.78
N THR A 238 -5.40 8.58 17.08
CA THR A 238 -5.24 7.35 17.85
C THR A 238 -6.55 7.01 18.56
N ASP A 239 -7.05 5.79 18.39
CA ASP A 239 -8.16 5.27 19.18
C ASP A 239 -7.66 4.83 20.57
N PRO A 240 -8.05 5.52 21.66
CA PRO A 240 -7.57 5.18 23.00
C PRO A 240 -7.93 3.76 23.44
N LYS A 241 -9.01 3.20 22.89
CA LYS A 241 -9.48 1.84 23.21
C LYS A 241 -8.60 0.75 22.61
N MET A 242 -7.90 1.02 21.52
CA MET A 242 -6.95 0.08 20.91
C MET A 242 -5.60 0.09 21.63
N THR A 243 -5.18 1.24 22.16
CA THR A 243 -3.89 1.39 22.84
C THR A 243 -3.88 0.89 24.29
N ALA A 244 -5.05 0.60 24.86
CA ALA A 244 -5.21 0.16 26.25
C ALA A 244 -5.07 -1.37 26.44
N ASN A 245 -4.96 -2.13 25.35
CA ASN A 245 -4.72 -3.58 25.32
C ASN A 245 -3.32 -3.89 24.78
#